data_AF-A0A9W6RE13-F1
#
_entry.id   AF-A0A9W6RE13-F1
#
_cell.length_a   1.000
_cell.length_b   1.000
_cell.length_c   1.000
_cell.angle_alpha   90.00
_cell.angle_beta   90.00
_cell.angle_gamma   90.00
#
_symmetry.space_group_name_H-M   'P 1'
#
loop_
_entity.id
_entity.type
_entity.pdbx_description
1 polymer ?
#
loop_
_entity_poly.entity_id
_entity_poly.type
_entity_poly.pdbx_seq_one_letter_code
_entity_poly.pdbx_strand_id
1 'polypeptide(L)'
;MAATTEERACPVCDLPVYPDEDYCEACGHRLDAPVPRCPGCGGTAISDGYCEQCGLRQPDGTDHVELEIPGAAGVSDRGLRHSRNEDAMALAATTDGVAGVVCDGVSSSTRPEDASRVAADTGAAALAELRAAGQDPESATRTAAARAAEAVARLGGGDGDDTQPTEPPSCTYVSALVHGDSVTVGWIGDSRAYWLPESGEGAQLTEDDSWAGQMIASGALTEEEAERHPNAHVITAWLGADATDVEPHVRTLTPDTPGVLLVCSDGLWNYFPDPARLAAAAPAAASEPLEAARTLTRLANEAGGRDNITVVVIPLRPHTPPPAPPTQEPSR
;
A
#
# COMPACT_ATOMS: atom_id res chain seq x y z
N MET A 1 -17.34 56.75 21.53
CA MET A 1 -17.94 55.69 20.72
C MET A 1 -16.96 54.53 20.78
N ALA A 2 -17.27 53.52 21.59
CA ALA A 2 -16.43 52.33 21.70
C ALA A 2 -16.57 51.56 20.38
N ALA A 3 -15.45 51.36 19.67
CA ALA A 3 -15.42 50.46 18.54
C ALA A 3 -15.74 49.06 19.08
N THR A 4 -16.87 48.50 18.69
CA THR A 4 -17.15 47.08 18.85
C THR A 4 -16.10 46.35 18.02
N THR A 5 -15.08 45.81 18.69
CA THR A 5 -14.17 44.84 18.09
C THR A 5 -15.05 43.71 17.55
N GLU A 6 -15.10 43.51 16.24
CA GLU A 6 -15.82 42.37 15.66
C GLU A 6 -15.21 41.10 16.26
N GLU A 7 -15.99 40.39 17.07
CA GLU A 7 -15.59 39.09 17.60
C GLU A 7 -15.47 38.13 16.42
N ARG A 8 -14.22 37.86 16.02
CA ARG A 8 -13.89 36.83 15.04
C ARG A 8 -13.85 35.49 15.78
N ALA A 9 -14.47 34.47 15.20
CA ALA A 9 -14.40 33.09 15.70
C ALA A 9 -13.56 32.24 14.75
N CYS A 10 -12.86 31.25 15.30
CA CYS A 10 -12.16 30.25 14.51
C CYS A 10 -13.18 29.44 13.68
N PRO A 11 -13.02 29.32 12.36
CA PRO A 11 -14.00 28.62 11.52
C PRO A 11 -14.00 27.09 11.71
N VAL A 12 -13.07 26.55 12.51
CA VAL A 12 -12.94 25.11 12.81
C VAL A 12 -13.54 24.76 14.18
N CYS A 13 -13.17 25.49 15.24
CA CYS A 13 -13.56 25.15 16.61
C CYS A 13 -14.56 26.14 17.24
N ASP A 14 -14.98 27.17 16.50
CA ASP A 14 -15.93 28.21 16.92
C ASP A 14 -15.51 29.00 18.18
N LEU A 15 -14.25 28.84 18.61
CA LEU A 15 -13.69 29.58 19.73
C LEU A 15 -13.30 31.01 19.31
N PRO A 16 -13.42 32.01 20.21
CA PRO A 16 -13.01 33.38 19.93
C PRO A 16 -11.53 33.46 19.54
N VAL A 17 -11.21 34.27 18.54
CA VAL A 17 -9.84 34.57 18.10
C VAL A 17 -9.62 36.08 18.04
N TYR A 18 -8.38 36.51 18.28
CA TYR A 18 -8.07 37.93 18.24
C TYR A 18 -7.92 38.44 16.79
N PRO A 19 -8.24 39.71 16.51
CA PRO A 19 -8.23 40.24 15.14
C PRO A 19 -6.88 40.16 14.42
N ASP A 20 -5.79 40.13 15.16
CA ASP A 20 -4.40 40.13 14.73
C ASP A 20 -3.75 38.73 14.67
N GLU A 21 -4.52 37.67 14.94
CA GLU A 21 -4.04 36.30 14.83
C GLU A 21 -4.14 35.76 13.39
N ASP A 22 -3.09 35.09 12.95
CA ASP A 22 -3.07 34.30 11.71
C ASP A 22 -3.49 32.85 11.97
N TYR A 23 -3.39 32.37 13.22
CA TYR A 23 -3.68 31.01 13.64
C TYR A 23 -4.54 30.99 14.90
N CYS A 24 -5.45 30.03 15.02
CA CYS A 24 -6.19 29.79 16.24
C CYS A 24 -5.27 29.14 17.29
N GLU A 25 -5.10 29.76 18.46
CA GLU A 25 -4.27 29.19 19.54
C GLU A 25 -4.80 27.87 20.09
N ALA A 26 -6.10 27.62 20.00
CA ALA A 26 -6.72 26.41 20.55
C ALA A 26 -6.51 25.17 19.67
N CYS A 27 -6.54 25.32 18.34
CA CYS A 27 -6.47 24.19 17.40
C CYS A 27 -5.37 24.29 16.35
N GLY A 28 -4.59 25.38 16.32
CA GLY A 28 -3.52 25.60 15.35
C GLY A 28 -3.99 25.89 13.92
N HIS A 29 -5.30 26.00 13.67
CA HIS A 29 -5.83 26.27 12.31
C HIS A 29 -5.49 27.68 11.84
N ARG A 30 -5.01 27.82 10.60
CA ARG A 30 -4.73 29.13 10.00
C ARG A 30 -6.04 29.81 9.61
N LEU A 31 -6.32 31.00 10.15
CA LEU A 31 -7.65 31.63 10.12
C LEU A 31 -8.10 32.12 8.73
N ASP A 32 -7.20 32.12 7.74
CA ASP A 32 -7.47 32.40 6.33
C ASP A 32 -7.55 31.13 5.46
N ALA A 33 -7.19 29.96 6.00
CA ALA A 33 -7.20 28.70 5.30
C ALA A 33 -8.63 28.12 5.26
N PRO A 34 -8.99 27.41 4.17
CA PRO A 34 -10.27 26.73 4.10
C PRO A 34 -10.41 25.73 5.26
N VAL A 35 -11.61 25.63 5.80
CA VAL A 35 -11.95 24.63 6.83
C VAL A 35 -11.67 23.24 6.25
N PRO A 36 -10.77 22.46 6.88
CA PRO A 36 -10.51 21.09 6.45
C PRO A 36 -11.83 20.31 6.45
N ARG A 37 -12.07 19.56 5.37
CA ARG A 37 -13.21 18.68 5.26
C ARG A 37 -12.73 17.26 5.25
N CYS A 38 -13.40 16.41 6.01
CA CYS A 38 -13.16 14.98 5.98
C CYS A 38 -13.34 14.47 4.55
N PRO A 39 -12.33 13.82 3.95
CA PRO A 39 -12.41 13.37 2.57
C PRO A 39 -13.37 12.16 2.40
N GLY A 40 -13.76 11.50 3.49
CA GLY A 40 -14.78 10.46 3.49
C GLY A 40 -16.21 11.01 3.55
N CYS A 41 -16.54 11.82 4.57
CA CYS A 41 -17.94 12.23 4.81
C CYS A 41 -18.24 13.72 4.55
N GLY A 42 -17.24 14.53 4.23
CA GLY A 42 -17.37 15.98 4.07
C GLY A 42 -17.58 16.77 5.36
N GLY A 43 -17.56 16.11 6.52
CA GLY A 43 -17.69 16.72 7.84
C GLY A 43 -16.52 17.66 8.16
N THR A 44 -16.77 18.69 8.96
CA THR A 44 -15.79 19.73 9.32
C THR A 44 -15.23 19.59 10.74
N ALA A 45 -15.86 18.74 11.56
CA ALA A 45 -15.40 18.45 12.91
C ALA A 45 -14.25 17.43 12.85
N ILE A 46 -13.01 17.93 12.98
CA ILE A 46 -11.78 17.14 13.02
C ILE A 46 -11.07 17.48 14.33
N SER A 47 -10.81 16.46 15.15
CA SER A 47 -10.08 16.57 16.41
C SER A 47 -9.06 15.46 16.51
N ASP A 48 -7.87 15.76 17.03
CA ASP A 48 -6.76 14.83 17.19
C ASP A 48 -6.40 14.04 15.92
N GLY A 49 -6.60 14.65 14.75
CA GLY A 49 -6.36 14.01 13.45
C GLY A 49 -7.45 13.03 13.02
N TYR A 50 -8.60 12.96 13.68
CA TYR A 50 -9.73 12.12 13.29
C TYR A 50 -10.99 12.95 13.04
N CYS A 51 -11.79 12.53 12.06
CA CYS A 51 -13.12 13.09 11.86
C CYS A 51 -14.06 12.63 12.97
N GLU A 52 -14.68 13.56 13.70
CA GLU A 52 -15.60 13.22 14.80
C GLU A 52 -16.91 12.57 14.30
N GLN A 53 -17.25 12.78 13.02
CA GLN A 53 -18.49 12.28 12.44
C GLN A 53 -18.38 10.82 11.94
N CYS A 54 -17.28 10.47 11.26
CA CYS A 54 -17.11 9.14 10.67
C CYS A 54 -15.92 8.35 11.24
N GLY A 55 -15.12 8.94 12.12
CA GLY A 55 -13.93 8.30 12.71
C GLY A 55 -12.75 8.16 11.74
N LEU A 56 -12.85 8.70 10.50
CA LEU A 56 -11.77 8.61 9.52
C LEU A 56 -10.57 9.44 9.99
N ARG A 57 -9.40 8.81 10.05
CA ARG A 57 -8.14 9.53 10.27
C ARG A 57 -7.86 10.44 9.08
N GLN A 58 -7.48 11.68 9.36
CA GLN A 58 -7.19 12.67 8.34
C GLN A 58 -5.75 12.52 7.85
N PRO A 59 -5.48 12.79 6.57
CA PRO A 59 -4.12 12.87 6.06
C PRO A 59 -3.26 13.81 6.92
N ASP A 60 -2.12 13.31 7.36
CA ASP A 60 -1.20 14.02 8.27
C ASP A 60 0.23 13.66 7.91
N GLY A 61 0.87 14.52 7.11
CA GLY A 61 2.24 14.31 6.63
C GLY A 61 2.42 12.92 6.00
N THR A 62 3.43 12.19 6.47
CA THR A 62 3.70 10.80 6.08
C THR A 62 2.99 9.78 6.98
N ASP A 63 2.41 10.21 8.10
CA ASP A 63 1.81 9.31 9.08
C ASP A 63 0.43 8.79 8.64
N HIS A 64 -0.29 9.53 7.79
CA HIS A 64 -1.48 9.04 7.12
C HIS A 64 -1.50 9.59 5.70
N VAL A 65 -1.42 8.69 4.72
CA VAL A 65 -1.37 9.03 3.29
C VAL A 65 -2.49 8.29 2.59
N GLU A 66 -3.24 9.02 1.78
CA GLU A 66 -4.24 8.45 0.88
C GLU A 66 -3.88 8.83 -0.56
N LEU A 67 -3.84 7.86 -1.46
CA LEU A 67 -3.60 8.06 -2.89
C LEU A 67 -4.77 7.51 -3.69
N GLU A 68 -5.18 8.23 -4.72
CA GLU A 68 -6.21 7.78 -5.66
C GLU A 68 -5.87 8.24 -7.08
N ILE A 69 -5.90 7.29 -8.01
CA ILE A 69 -5.80 7.53 -9.45
C ILE A 69 -6.94 6.76 -10.15
N PRO A 70 -7.27 7.06 -11.42
CA PRO A 70 -8.25 6.26 -12.15
C PRO A 70 -7.86 4.78 -12.15
N GLY A 71 -8.69 3.94 -11.51
CA GLY A 71 -8.50 2.48 -11.46
C GLY A 71 -7.67 1.94 -10.29
N ALA A 72 -7.18 2.77 -9.37
CA ALA A 72 -6.52 2.30 -8.15
C ALA A 72 -6.56 3.33 -7.03
N ALA A 73 -6.55 2.85 -5.79
CA ALA A 73 -6.37 3.69 -4.62
C ALA A 73 -5.56 2.96 -3.54
N GLY A 74 -5.04 3.71 -2.59
CA GLY A 74 -4.38 3.13 -1.43
C GLY A 74 -4.40 4.05 -0.22
N VAL A 75 -4.18 3.45 0.94
CA VAL A 75 -4.04 4.11 2.24
C VAL A 75 -2.82 3.54 2.95
N SER A 76 -1.94 4.41 3.43
CA SER A 76 -0.82 4.09 4.32
C SER A 76 -0.99 4.83 5.63
N ASP A 77 -0.89 4.13 6.75
CA ASP A 77 -1.14 4.65 8.09
C ASP A 77 -0.07 4.20 9.07
N ARG A 78 0.42 5.11 9.91
CA ARG A 78 1.39 4.83 10.98
C ARG A 78 0.90 3.75 11.95
N GLY A 79 -0.40 3.55 12.08
CA GLY A 79 -0.97 2.73 13.13
C GLY A 79 -0.98 3.43 14.49
N LEU A 80 -1.33 2.66 15.52
CA LEU A 80 -1.58 3.16 16.88
C LEU A 80 -0.37 3.03 17.81
N ARG A 81 0.70 2.36 17.38
CA ARG A 81 1.85 2.01 18.25
C ARG A 81 3.20 2.46 17.72
N HIS A 82 3.39 2.54 16.40
CA HIS A 82 4.64 3.02 15.83
C HIS A 82 4.76 4.53 15.99
N SER A 83 6.01 5.01 16.10
CA SER A 83 6.31 6.44 16.31
C SER A 83 6.39 7.26 15.01
N ARG A 84 6.59 6.57 13.89
CA ARG A 84 6.55 7.12 12.51
C ARG A 84 6.00 6.06 11.57
N ASN A 85 5.52 6.48 10.41
CA ASN A 85 5.23 5.57 9.32
C ASN A 85 6.50 5.27 8.53
N GLU A 86 6.92 4.01 8.53
CA GLU A 86 8.07 3.46 7.82
C GLU A 86 7.63 2.75 6.52
N ASP A 87 6.33 2.57 6.30
CA ASP A 87 5.78 2.10 5.03
C ASP A 87 5.71 3.22 3.99
N ALA A 88 5.70 2.81 2.73
CA ALA A 88 5.34 3.66 1.62
C ALA A 88 4.54 2.90 0.55
N MET A 89 3.79 3.65 -0.25
CA MET A 89 3.12 3.16 -1.44
C MET A 89 3.21 4.17 -2.58
N ALA A 90 3.15 3.69 -3.81
CA ALA A 90 3.07 4.52 -5.01
C ALA A 90 2.10 3.91 -6.02
N LEU A 91 1.39 4.76 -6.77
CA LEU A 91 0.47 4.39 -7.84
C LEU A 91 0.88 5.06 -9.14
N ALA A 92 0.81 4.33 -10.26
CA ALA A 92 1.09 4.88 -11.58
C ALA A 92 0.14 4.33 -12.63
N ALA A 93 -0.40 5.20 -13.49
CA ALA A 93 -1.09 4.76 -14.69
C ALA A 93 -0.08 4.21 -15.71
N THR A 94 -0.40 3.11 -16.37
CA THR A 94 0.39 2.55 -17.47
C THR A 94 -0.37 2.70 -18.79
N THR A 95 0.26 2.31 -19.90
CA THR A 95 -0.37 2.38 -21.22
C THR A 95 -1.62 1.52 -21.37
N ASP A 96 -1.74 0.46 -20.57
CA ASP A 96 -2.76 -0.58 -20.70
C ASP A 96 -3.34 -1.04 -19.35
N GLY A 97 -3.15 -0.23 -18.30
CA GLY A 97 -3.71 -0.48 -16.98
C GLY A 97 -3.10 0.40 -15.89
N VAL A 98 -2.82 -0.20 -14.73
CA VAL A 98 -2.38 0.51 -13.52
C VAL A 98 -1.33 -0.31 -12.78
N ALA A 99 -0.32 0.37 -12.24
CA ALA A 99 0.66 -0.19 -11.33
C ALA A 99 0.47 0.37 -9.91
N GLY A 100 0.67 -0.49 -8.92
CA GLY A 100 0.77 -0.13 -7.51
C GLY A 100 1.96 -0.82 -6.87
N VAL A 101 2.67 -0.13 -5.99
CA VAL A 101 3.80 -0.68 -5.23
C VAL A 101 3.60 -0.37 -3.76
N VAL A 102 3.86 -1.34 -2.89
CA VAL A 102 3.90 -1.20 -1.44
C VAL A 102 5.27 -1.68 -0.96
N CYS A 103 5.87 -0.91 -0.06
CA CYS A 103 7.14 -1.22 0.58
C CYS A 103 7.03 -0.95 2.07
N ASP A 104 7.53 -1.88 2.88
CA ASP A 104 7.58 -1.80 4.34
C ASP A 104 9.04 -1.60 4.77
N GLY A 105 9.32 -0.52 5.48
CA GLY A 105 10.67 -0.17 5.92
C GLY A 105 11.12 -1.04 7.10
N VAL A 106 12.29 -1.68 7.00
CA VAL A 106 12.79 -2.55 8.08
C VAL A 106 13.18 -1.70 9.29
N SER A 107 12.42 -1.76 10.38
CA SER A 107 12.59 -0.84 11.53
C SER A 107 13.96 -0.88 12.22
N SER A 108 14.73 -1.98 12.09
CA SER A 108 16.10 -2.08 12.60
C SER A 108 17.13 -1.34 11.74
N SER A 109 16.77 -1.00 10.50
CA SER A 109 17.63 -0.30 9.55
C SER A 109 17.72 1.20 9.81
N THR A 110 18.71 1.84 9.19
CA THR A 110 18.82 3.31 9.19
C THR A 110 17.90 3.91 8.13
N ARG A 111 17.06 4.89 8.47
CA ARG A 111 16.13 5.56 7.54
C ARG A 111 15.20 4.58 6.75
N PRO A 112 14.49 3.67 7.44
CA PRO A 112 13.57 2.73 6.78
C PRO A 112 12.50 3.44 5.96
N GLU A 113 12.02 4.60 6.43
CA GLU A 113 11.04 5.43 5.71
C GLU A 113 11.56 6.01 4.38
N ASP A 114 12.87 6.24 4.25
CA ASP A 114 13.47 6.68 2.99
C ASP A 114 13.64 5.50 2.03
N ALA A 115 13.99 4.31 2.55
CA ALA A 115 14.13 3.09 1.77
C ALA A 115 12.79 2.67 1.14
N SER A 116 11.74 2.55 1.96
CA SER A 116 10.41 2.18 1.47
C SER A 116 9.88 3.18 0.45
N ARG A 117 10.02 4.49 0.73
CA ARG A 117 9.58 5.56 -0.19
C ARG A 117 10.31 5.52 -1.52
N VAL A 118 11.65 5.47 -1.52
CA VAL A 118 12.41 5.48 -2.78
C VAL A 118 12.14 4.20 -3.59
N ALA A 119 11.94 3.06 -2.94
CA ALA A 119 11.61 1.81 -3.58
C ALA A 119 10.23 1.87 -4.25
N ALA A 120 9.21 2.32 -3.52
CA ALA A 120 7.84 2.44 -4.03
C ALA A 120 7.76 3.37 -5.24
N ASP A 121 8.30 4.59 -5.10
CA ASP A 121 8.30 5.61 -6.15
C ASP A 121 9.06 5.13 -7.40
N THR A 122 10.25 4.54 -7.20
CA THR A 122 11.09 4.04 -8.30
C THR A 122 10.42 2.87 -9.01
N GLY A 123 9.86 1.91 -8.27
CA GLY A 123 9.19 0.74 -8.81
C GLY A 123 7.97 1.12 -9.66
N ALA A 124 7.08 1.98 -9.13
CA ALA A 124 5.88 2.41 -9.85
C ALA A 124 6.23 3.21 -11.12
N ALA A 125 7.20 4.14 -11.04
CA ALA A 125 7.66 4.91 -12.18
C ALA A 125 8.30 4.01 -13.25
N ALA A 126 9.14 3.05 -12.84
CA ALA A 126 9.77 2.11 -13.76
C ALA A 126 8.74 1.22 -14.47
N LEU A 127 7.74 0.71 -13.75
CA LEU A 127 6.65 -0.07 -14.37
C LEU A 127 5.94 0.73 -15.46
N ALA A 128 5.57 1.98 -15.17
CA ALA A 128 4.93 2.85 -16.15
C ALA A 128 5.82 3.13 -17.38
N GLU A 129 7.09 3.48 -17.16
CA GLU A 129 8.07 3.73 -18.23
C GLU A 129 8.28 2.50 -19.13
N LEU A 130 8.50 1.33 -18.52
CA LEU A 130 8.81 0.09 -19.23
C LEU A 130 7.60 -0.43 -20.02
N ARG A 131 6.39 -0.31 -19.47
CA ARG A 131 5.16 -0.63 -20.19
C ARG A 131 4.92 0.32 -21.35
N ALA A 132 5.17 1.61 -21.18
CA ALA A 132 5.12 2.58 -22.27
C ALA A 132 6.14 2.29 -23.38
N ALA A 133 7.30 1.71 -23.03
CA ALA A 133 8.29 1.23 -23.98
C ALA A 133 7.94 -0.13 -24.62
N GLY A 134 6.80 -0.74 -24.26
CA GLY A 134 6.33 -2.00 -24.81
C GLY A 134 7.00 -3.26 -24.23
N GLN A 135 7.71 -3.14 -23.11
CA GLN A 135 8.36 -4.27 -22.46
C GLN A 135 7.34 -5.23 -21.85
N ASP A 136 7.52 -6.53 -22.04
CA ASP A 136 6.66 -7.57 -21.45
C ASP A 136 6.41 -7.36 -19.94
N PRO A 137 5.18 -7.57 -19.43
CA PRO A 137 4.81 -7.35 -18.03
C PRO A 137 5.74 -8.02 -17.01
N GLU A 138 6.13 -9.29 -17.19
CA GLU A 138 6.99 -9.97 -16.22
C GLU A 138 8.40 -9.39 -16.23
N SER A 139 8.93 -9.11 -17.43
CA SER A 139 10.22 -8.45 -17.59
C SER A 139 10.22 -7.02 -17.02
N ALA A 140 9.14 -6.27 -17.21
CA ALA A 140 8.94 -4.96 -16.62
C ALA A 140 8.94 -5.02 -15.10
N THR A 141 8.23 -5.99 -14.52
CA THR A 141 8.19 -6.23 -13.07
C THR A 141 9.56 -6.57 -12.49
N ARG A 142 10.32 -7.50 -13.09
CA ARG A 142 11.70 -7.81 -12.64
C ARG A 142 12.60 -6.58 -12.71
N THR A 143 12.55 -5.85 -13.82
CA THR A 143 13.38 -4.66 -14.03
C THR A 143 13.01 -3.53 -13.05
N ALA A 144 11.73 -3.35 -12.76
CA ALA A 144 11.26 -2.36 -11.79
C ALA A 144 11.75 -2.67 -10.37
N ALA A 145 11.65 -3.93 -9.94
CA ALA A 145 12.20 -4.38 -8.65
C ALA A 145 13.73 -4.17 -8.59
N ALA A 146 14.46 -4.51 -9.66
CA ALA A 146 15.90 -4.27 -9.73
C ALA A 146 16.27 -2.78 -9.65
N ARG A 147 15.52 -1.90 -10.34
CA ARG A 147 15.71 -0.44 -10.25
C ARG A 147 15.39 0.10 -8.85
N ALA A 148 14.35 -0.43 -8.20
CA ALA A 148 14.02 -0.11 -6.81
C ALA A 148 15.14 -0.56 -5.86
N ALA A 149 15.65 -1.78 -6.02
CA ALA A 149 16.79 -2.30 -5.26
C ALA A 149 18.03 -1.40 -5.38
N GLU A 150 18.39 -1.00 -6.61
CA GLU A 150 19.51 -0.09 -6.85
C GLU A 150 19.27 1.28 -6.19
N ALA A 151 18.02 1.77 -6.19
CA ALA A 151 17.67 3.03 -5.55
C ALA A 151 17.82 2.99 -4.03
N VAL A 152 17.39 1.90 -3.39
CA VAL A 152 17.58 1.68 -1.95
C VAL A 152 19.06 1.53 -1.62
N ALA A 153 19.81 0.72 -2.38
CA ALA A 153 21.24 0.50 -2.16
C ALA A 153 22.03 1.82 -2.19
N ARG A 154 21.68 2.76 -3.10
CA ARG A 154 22.31 4.09 -3.16
C ARG A 154 22.10 4.94 -1.89
N LEU A 155 21.05 4.68 -1.10
CA LEU A 155 20.86 5.36 0.18
C LEU A 155 21.94 4.94 1.20
N GLY A 156 22.37 3.68 1.18
CA GLY A 156 23.34 3.11 2.12
C GLY A 156 24.80 3.56 1.92
N GLY A 157 25.07 4.41 0.94
CA GLY A 157 26.42 4.77 0.49
C GLY A 157 26.77 3.96 -0.76
N GLY A 158 26.65 4.60 -1.94
CA GLY A 158 27.01 3.97 -3.21
C GLY A 158 28.49 3.57 -3.28
N ASP A 159 28.82 2.73 -4.26
CA ASP A 159 30.17 2.21 -4.53
C ASP A 159 31.29 3.23 -4.20
N GLY A 160 31.96 3.04 -3.06
CA GLY A 160 33.17 3.79 -2.71
C GLY A 160 33.22 4.49 -1.34
N ASP A 161 32.22 4.32 -0.46
CA ASP A 161 32.35 4.71 0.95
C ASP A 161 32.71 3.49 1.82
N ASP A 162 33.91 3.50 2.40
CA ASP A 162 34.48 2.39 3.21
C ASP A 162 33.78 2.26 4.60
N THR A 163 32.77 3.10 4.86
CA THR A 163 31.94 3.07 6.06
C THR A 163 30.51 2.68 5.70
N GLN A 164 30.29 1.40 5.32
CA GLN A 164 28.94 0.88 5.25
C GLN A 164 28.28 0.99 6.65
N PRO A 165 27.07 1.57 6.76
CA PRO A 165 26.32 1.55 8.01
C PRO A 165 26.12 0.11 8.47
N THR A 166 26.15 -0.13 9.79
CA THR A 166 25.96 -1.48 10.35
C THR A 166 24.61 -2.08 10.00
N GLU A 167 23.61 -1.23 9.72
CA GLU A 167 22.25 -1.59 9.32
C GLU A 167 21.82 -0.59 8.22
N PRO A 168 22.17 -0.82 6.94
CA PRO A 168 21.88 0.12 5.86
C PRO A 168 20.37 0.25 5.64
N PRO A 169 19.88 1.36 5.04
CA PRO A 169 18.47 1.54 4.74
C PRO A 169 17.91 0.36 3.96
N SER A 170 16.84 -0.24 4.50
CA SER A 170 16.27 -1.47 3.97
C SER A 170 14.75 -1.48 4.02
N CYS A 171 14.12 -2.16 3.08
CA CYS A 171 12.67 -2.32 3.02
C CYS A 171 12.26 -3.60 2.27
N THR A 172 11.02 -4.05 2.45
CA THR A 172 10.37 -5.02 1.56
C THR A 172 10.01 -4.38 0.22
N TYR A 173 9.54 -5.18 -0.72
CA TYR A 173 8.98 -4.71 -1.98
C TYR A 173 7.88 -5.65 -2.45
N VAL A 174 6.70 -5.12 -2.76
CA VAL A 174 5.69 -5.83 -3.51
C VAL A 174 5.06 -4.89 -4.53
N SER A 175 5.01 -5.33 -5.77
CA SER A 175 4.45 -4.61 -6.90
C SER A 175 3.31 -5.39 -7.52
N ALA A 176 2.33 -4.66 -8.01
CA ALA A 176 1.17 -5.15 -8.72
C ALA A 176 1.01 -4.34 -10.00
N LEU A 177 0.95 -5.03 -11.13
CA LEU A 177 0.67 -4.48 -12.44
C LEU A 177 -0.60 -5.13 -12.99
N VAL A 178 -1.67 -4.35 -13.10
CA VAL A 178 -2.85 -4.74 -13.86
C VAL A 178 -2.67 -4.29 -15.30
N HIS A 179 -2.81 -5.20 -16.26
CA HIS A 179 -2.62 -4.95 -17.68
C HIS A 179 -3.57 -5.81 -18.52
N GLY A 180 -4.33 -5.19 -19.42
CA GLY A 180 -5.37 -5.90 -20.16
C GLY A 180 -6.33 -6.66 -19.23
N ASP A 181 -6.36 -7.99 -19.36
CA ASP A 181 -7.18 -8.91 -18.56
C ASP A 181 -6.37 -9.68 -17.50
N SER A 182 -5.13 -9.27 -17.26
CA SER A 182 -4.17 -9.98 -16.43
C SER A 182 -3.64 -9.09 -15.31
N VAL A 183 -3.09 -9.77 -14.30
CA VAL A 183 -2.33 -9.15 -13.21
C VAL A 183 -0.97 -9.82 -13.12
N THR A 184 0.09 -9.03 -13.01
CA THR A 184 1.44 -9.50 -12.76
C THR A 184 1.92 -8.89 -11.44
N VAL A 185 2.30 -9.73 -10.49
CA VAL A 185 2.85 -9.32 -9.21
C VAL A 185 4.33 -9.67 -9.14
N GLY A 186 5.12 -8.84 -8.46
CA GLY A 186 6.51 -9.17 -8.15
C GLY A 186 6.92 -8.65 -6.78
N TRP A 187 7.60 -9.48 -6.00
CA TRP A 187 7.83 -9.21 -4.59
C TRP A 187 9.17 -9.75 -4.07
N ILE A 188 9.64 -9.14 -2.99
CA ILE A 188 10.79 -9.46 -2.16
C ILE A 188 10.40 -9.11 -0.71
N GLY A 189 10.47 -10.08 0.21
CA GLY A 189 10.04 -9.91 1.59
C GLY A 189 8.68 -10.55 1.86
N ASP A 190 7.97 -10.04 2.86
CA ASP A 190 6.73 -10.60 3.40
C ASP A 190 5.51 -9.68 3.26
N SER A 191 5.65 -8.56 2.54
CA SER A 191 4.47 -7.83 2.06
C SER A 191 3.75 -8.65 0.99
N ARG A 192 2.41 -8.65 1.03
CA ARG A 192 1.60 -9.63 0.31
C ARG A 192 0.74 -9.03 -0.80
N ALA A 193 0.45 -9.85 -1.80
CA ALA A 193 -0.59 -9.57 -2.78
C ALA A 193 -1.67 -10.67 -2.78
N TYR A 194 -2.91 -10.27 -2.98
CA TYR A 194 -4.09 -11.12 -2.96
C TYR A 194 -4.98 -10.87 -4.17
N TRP A 195 -5.51 -11.94 -4.76
CA TRP A 195 -6.62 -11.86 -5.70
C TRP A 195 -7.94 -12.13 -4.98
N LEU A 196 -8.85 -11.16 -5.04
CA LEU A 196 -10.16 -11.19 -4.40
C LEU A 196 -11.26 -11.14 -5.48
N PRO A 197 -11.74 -12.28 -5.99
CA PRO A 197 -12.76 -12.29 -7.03
C PRO A 197 -14.13 -11.84 -6.49
N GLU A 198 -14.96 -11.23 -7.33
CA GLU A 198 -16.37 -10.93 -7.00
C GLU A 198 -17.17 -12.23 -6.79
N SER A 199 -16.73 -13.34 -7.39
CA SER A 199 -17.29 -14.68 -7.21
C SER A 199 -16.20 -15.75 -7.27
N GLY A 200 -16.20 -16.67 -6.31
CA GLY A 200 -15.23 -17.76 -6.22
C GLY A 200 -14.35 -17.65 -4.97
N GLU A 201 -13.30 -18.48 -4.92
CA GLU A 201 -12.33 -18.46 -3.83
C GLU A 201 -11.22 -17.45 -4.14
N GLY A 202 -10.92 -16.60 -3.17
CA GLY A 202 -9.76 -15.71 -3.23
C GLY A 202 -8.46 -16.45 -2.99
N ALA A 203 -7.34 -15.85 -3.38
CA ALA A 203 -6.03 -16.46 -3.26
C ALA A 203 -4.96 -15.44 -2.86
N GLN A 204 -4.04 -15.86 -1.99
CA GLN A 204 -2.75 -15.19 -1.84
C GLN A 204 -1.89 -15.49 -3.08
N LEU A 205 -1.28 -14.45 -3.65
CA LEU A 205 -0.47 -14.55 -4.86
C LEU A 205 1.03 -14.63 -4.58
N THR A 206 1.45 -14.17 -3.40
CA THR A 206 2.85 -14.13 -2.94
C THR A 206 3.14 -15.25 -1.94
N GLU A 207 4.41 -15.64 -1.83
CA GLU A 207 4.93 -16.43 -0.72
C GLU A 207 5.92 -15.58 0.09
N ASP A 208 5.76 -15.52 1.42
CA ASP A 208 6.59 -14.66 2.26
C ASP A 208 8.04 -15.14 2.28
N ASP A 209 8.99 -14.25 2.02
CA ASP A 209 10.42 -14.49 2.25
C ASP A 209 10.73 -14.40 3.75
N SER A 210 10.18 -15.32 4.55
CA SER A 210 10.38 -15.42 6.00
C SER A 210 11.07 -16.73 6.38
N TRP A 211 11.65 -16.77 7.58
CA TRP A 211 12.24 -18.01 8.11
C TRP A 211 11.20 -19.14 8.15
N ALA A 212 9.96 -18.85 8.55
CA ALA A 212 8.87 -19.81 8.50
C ALA A 212 8.60 -20.29 7.06
N GLY A 213 8.49 -19.34 6.12
CA GLY A 213 8.32 -19.63 4.69
C GLY A 213 9.41 -20.57 4.15
N GLN A 214 10.67 -20.31 4.47
CA GLN A 214 11.80 -21.17 4.08
C GLN A 214 11.75 -22.56 4.70
N MET A 215 11.38 -22.69 5.98
CA MET A 215 11.28 -23.99 6.65
C MET A 215 10.13 -24.84 6.09
N ILE A 216 9.00 -24.20 5.74
CA ILE A 216 7.88 -24.86 5.08
C ILE A 216 8.27 -25.29 3.66
N ALA A 217 8.84 -24.38 2.87
CA ALA A 217 9.21 -24.63 1.47
C ALA A 217 10.27 -25.75 1.34
N SER A 218 11.19 -25.85 2.29
CA SER A 218 12.19 -26.93 2.35
C SER A 218 11.64 -28.27 2.88
N GLY A 219 10.41 -28.30 3.39
CA GLY A 219 9.79 -29.45 4.05
C GLY A 219 10.43 -29.80 5.39
N ALA A 220 11.22 -28.88 5.98
CA ALA A 220 11.88 -29.07 7.26
C ALA A 220 10.90 -29.03 8.44
N LEU A 221 9.85 -28.21 8.33
CA LEU A 221 8.78 -28.07 9.32
C LEU A 221 7.42 -28.08 8.63
N THR A 222 6.38 -28.49 9.37
CA THR A 222 4.99 -28.21 8.98
C THR A 222 4.65 -26.73 9.16
N GLU A 223 3.61 -26.25 8.50
CA GLU A 223 3.13 -24.86 8.64
C GLU A 223 2.86 -24.49 10.10
N GLU A 224 2.13 -25.36 10.82
CA GLU A 224 1.83 -25.18 12.24
C GLU A 224 3.08 -25.11 13.14
N GLU A 225 4.14 -25.86 12.80
CA GLU A 225 5.42 -25.83 13.54
C GLU A 225 6.24 -24.58 13.21
N ALA A 226 6.28 -24.18 11.94
CA ALA A 226 7.03 -23.03 11.47
C ALA A 226 6.45 -21.72 12.03
N GLU A 227 5.13 -21.56 12.03
CA GLU A 227 4.44 -20.37 12.56
C GLU A 227 4.60 -20.19 14.07
N ARG A 228 4.79 -21.29 14.83
CA ARG A 228 5.00 -21.23 16.29
C ARG A 228 6.44 -20.95 16.69
N HIS A 229 7.37 -20.95 15.74
CA HIS A 229 8.77 -20.74 16.05
C HIS A 229 9.03 -19.29 16.46
N PRO A 230 9.92 -19.01 17.44
CA PRO A 230 10.22 -17.64 17.87
C PRO A 230 10.68 -16.71 16.74
N ASN A 231 11.23 -17.28 15.67
CA ASN A 231 11.74 -16.56 14.51
C ASN A 231 10.78 -16.62 13.30
N ALA A 232 9.52 -17.03 13.47
CA ALA A 232 8.61 -17.28 12.34
C ALA A 232 8.55 -16.09 11.36
N HIS A 233 8.46 -14.88 11.91
CA HIS A 233 8.32 -13.61 11.17
C HIS A 233 9.65 -12.97 10.77
N VAL A 234 10.80 -13.63 10.99
CA VAL A 234 12.08 -13.05 10.59
C VAL A 234 12.17 -13.08 9.07
N ILE A 235 12.18 -11.89 8.45
CA ILE A 235 12.35 -11.71 7.02
C ILE A 235 13.74 -12.21 6.60
N THR A 236 13.81 -12.83 5.43
CA THR A 236 14.99 -13.49 4.86
C THR A 236 15.41 -12.90 3.51
N ALA A 237 14.59 -12.03 2.92
CA ALA A 237 14.95 -11.24 1.75
C ALA A 237 14.36 -9.82 1.86
N TRP A 238 15.15 -8.81 1.50
CA TRP A 238 14.76 -7.40 1.53
C TRP A 238 15.55 -6.64 0.46
N LEU A 239 15.13 -5.41 0.16
CA LEU A 239 15.94 -4.43 -0.56
C LEU A 239 16.86 -3.73 0.43
N GLY A 240 18.16 -3.66 0.14
CA GLY A 240 19.17 -3.05 1.01
C GLY A 240 20.57 -3.15 0.39
N ALA A 241 21.50 -2.32 0.83
CA ALA A 241 22.90 -2.39 0.36
C ALA A 241 23.64 -3.65 0.85
N ASP A 242 23.12 -4.28 1.90
CA ASP A 242 23.58 -5.55 2.49
C ASP A 242 22.90 -6.77 1.85
N ALA A 243 21.87 -6.55 1.04
CA ALA A 243 21.13 -7.63 0.41
C ALA A 243 21.97 -8.29 -0.70
N THR A 244 22.13 -9.61 -0.61
CA THR A 244 22.93 -10.40 -1.56
C THR A 244 22.01 -11.14 -2.53
N ASP A 245 22.24 -11.01 -3.83
CA ASP A 245 21.53 -11.76 -4.90
C ASP A 245 19.99 -11.68 -4.81
N VAL A 246 19.45 -10.48 -4.69
CA VAL A 246 18.00 -10.25 -4.61
C VAL A 246 17.34 -10.42 -5.98
N GLU A 247 16.90 -11.63 -6.30
CA GLU A 247 16.04 -11.89 -7.46
C GLU A 247 14.57 -11.81 -7.01
N PRO A 248 13.74 -10.93 -7.61
CA PRO A 248 12.34 -10.86 -7.27
C PRO A 248 11.59 -12.12 -7.72
N HIS A 249 10.68 -12.58 -6.87
CA HIS A 249 9.64 -13.51 -7.31
C HIS A 249 8.70 -12.77 -8.25
N VAL A 250 8.19 -13.44 -9.27
CA VAL A 250 7.21 -12.87 -10.21
C VAL A 250 6.16 -13.91 -10.55
N ARG A 251 4.90 -13.49 -10.52
CA ARG A 251 3.75 -14.34 -10.86
C ARG A 251 2.74 -13.55 -11.69
N THR A 252 2.25 -14.17 -12.75
CA THR A 252 1.14 -13.65 -13.55
C THR A 252 -0.11 -14.51 -13.34
N LEU A 253 -1.25 -13.85 -13.19
CA LEU A 253 -2.57 -14.45 -13.14
C LEU A 253 -3.45 -13.78 -14.21
N THR A 254 -4.23 -14.57 -14.93
CA THR A 254 -5.29 -14.07 -15.83
C THR A 254 -6.63 -14.52 -15.26
N PRO A 255 -7.33 -13.66 -14.50
CA PRO A 255 -8.59 -14.04 -13.89
C PRO A 255 -9.70 -14.21 -14.94
N ASP A 256 -10.53 -15.25 -14.75
CA ASP A 256 -11.72 -15.47 -15.59
C ASP A 256 -12.94 -14.64 -15.12
N THR A 257 -12.87 -14.08 -13.90
CA THR A 257 -13.95 -13.31 -13.28
C THR A 257 -13.46 -11.93 -12.86
N PRO A 258 -14.35 -10.92 -12.80
CA PRO A 258 -14.05 -9.65 -12.17
C PRO A 258 -13.60 -9.83 -10.72
N GLY A 259 -12.75 -8.92 -10.25
CA GLY A 259 -12.25 -8.95 -8.90
C GLY A 259 -11.35 -7.78 -8.59
N VAL A 260 -10.64 -7.91 -7.49
CA VAL A 260 -9.74 -6.89 -6.95
C VAL A 260 -8.41 -7.53 -6.65
N LEU A 261 -7.35 -6.89 -7.14
CA LEU A 261 -6.00 -7.13 -6.67
C LEU A 261 -5.74 -6.23 -5.47
N LEU A 262 -5.45 -6.84 -4.33
CA LEU A 262 -5.10 -6.18 -3.09
C LEU A 262 -3.60 -6.38 -2.83
N VAL A 263 -2.88 -5.31 -2.50
CA VAL A 263 -1.47 -5.37 -2.08
C VAL A 263 -1.35 -4.71 -0.71
N CYS A 264 -0.62 -5.30 0.23
CA CYS A 264 -0.50 -4.76 1.58
C CYS A 264 0.80 -5.11 2.29
N SER A 265 1.18 -4.27 3.26
CA SER A 265 2.22 -4.57 4.25
C SER A 265 1.70 -5.54 5.33
N ASP A 266 2.58 -5.95 6.23
CA ASP A 266 2.26 -6.91 7.29
C ASP A 266 1.29 -6.37 8.35
N GLY A 267 1.23 -5.06 8.52
CA GLY A 267 0.27 -4.41 9.41
C GLY A 267 -1.19 -4.67 9.04
N LEU A 268 -1.49 -5.06 7.80
CA LEU A 268 -2.82 -5.59 7.45
C LEU A 268 -2.90 -7.10 7.65
N TRP A 269 -2.03 -7.87 6.97
CA TRP A 269 -2.21 -9.32 6.87
C TRP A 269 -1.99 -10.05 8.20
N ASN A 270 -1.20 -9.49 9.13
CA ASN A 270 -1.06 -10.02 10.49
C ASN A 270 -2.42 -10.12 11.23
N TYR A 271 -3.39 -9.27 10.90
CA TYR A 271 -4.75 -9.33 11.46
C TYR A 271 -5.74 -10.05 10.53
N PHE A 272 -5.54 -9.96 9.22
CA PHE A 272 -6.44 -10.47 8.19
C PHE A 272 -5.67 -11.27 7.12
N PRO A 273 -5.15 -12.46 7.45
CA PRO A 273 -4.33 -13.24 6.51
C PRO A 273 -5.18 -13.95 5.43
N ASP A 274 -6.45 -14.22 5.72
CA ASP A 274 -7.36 -15.00 4.88
C ASP A 274 -8.00 -14.14 3.77
N PRO A 275 -7.81 -14.51 2.47
CA PRO A 275 -8.42 -13.82 1.34
C PRO A 275 -9.95 -13.69 1.45
N ALA A 276 -10.64 -14.71 1.97
CA ALA A 276 -12.11 -14.67 2.08
C ALA A 276 -12.57 -13.60 3.09
N ARG A 277 -11.82 -13.42 4.18
CA ARG A 277 -12.10 -12.38 5.17
C ARG A 277 -11.79 -10.98 4.63
N LEU A 278 -10.72 -10.83 3.85
CA LEU A 278 -10.38 -9.57 3.19
C LEU A 278 -11.48 -9.14 2.20
N ALA A 279 -11.95 -10.07 1.34
CA ALA A 279 -13.04 -9.82 0.41
C ALA A 279 -14.34 -9.43 1.14
N ALA A 280 -14.67 -10.11 2.24
CA ALA A 280 -15.85 -9.80 3.04
C ALA A 280 -15.75 -8.45 3.77
N ALA A 281 -14.54 -8.01 4.14
CA ALA A 281 -14.30 -6.73 4.80
C ALA A 281 -14.43 -5.54 3.84
N ALA A 282 -14.17 -5.73 2.55
CA ALA A 282 -14.18 -4.68 1.54
C ALA A 282 -15.07 -5.04 0.32
N PRO A 283 -16.38 -5.27 0.50
CA PRO A 283 -17.27 -5.74 -0.58
C PRO A 283 -17.44 -4.73 -1.72
N ALA A 284 -17.19 -3.45 -1.45
CA ALA A 284 -17.27 -2.36 -2.43
C ALA A 284 -15.93 -2.08 -3.14
N ALA A 285 -14.88 -2.88 -2.92
CA ALA A 285 -13.53 -2.60 -3.41
C ALA A 285 -13.45 -2.43 -4.94
N ALA A 286 -14.32 -3.09 -5.70
CA ALA A 286 -14.37 -2.97 -7.16
C ALA A 286 -14.98 -1.65 -7.65
N SER A 287 -15.82 -0.99 -6.85
CA SER A 287 -16.52 0.26 -7.20
C SER A 287 -15.98 1.49 -6.48
N GLU A 288 -15.46 1.30 -5.26
CA GLU A 288 -14.99 2.35 -4.35
C GLU A 288 -13.63 1.92 -3.75
N PRO A 289 -12.56 1.87 -4.56
CA PRO A 289 -11.27 1.32 -4.13
C PRO A 289 -10.67 2.09 -2.95
N LEU A 290 -10.84 3.43 -2.91
CA LEU A 290 -10.34 4.23 -1.80
C LEU A 290 -11.07 3.93 -0.49
N GLU A 291 -12.40 3.77 -0.51
CA GLU A 291 -13.12 3.41 0.71
C GLU A 291 -12.87 1.99 1.17
N ALA A 292 -12.60 1.07 0.23
CA ALA A 292 -12.11 -0.26 0.59
C ALA A 292 -10.75 -0.19 1.30
N ALA A 293 -9.79 0.57 0.77
CA ALA A 293 -8.49 0.77 1.40
C ALA A 293 -8.64 1.39 2.80
N ARG A 294 -9.43 2.47 2.93
CA ARG A 294 -9.75 3.10 4.24
C ARG A 294 -10.37 2.09 5.21
N THR A 295 -11.32 1.28 4.74
CA THR A 295 -12.00 0.27 5.57
C THR A 295 -11.03 -0.78 6.08
N LEU A 296 -10.16 -1.31 5.22
CA LEU A 296 -9.17 -2.32 5.59
C LEU A 296 -8.16 -1.75 6.60
N THR A 297 -7.63 -0.55 6.35
CA THR A 297 -6.72 0.14 7.27
C THR A 297 -7.38 0.41 8.62
N ARG A 298 -8.63 0.88 8.64
CA ARG A 298 -9.39 1.11 9.87
C ARG A 298 -9.58 -0.20 10.65
N LEU A 299 -9.95 -1.29 9.97
CA LEU A 299 -10.15 -2.59 10.63
C LEU A 299 -8.85 -3.14 11.24
N ALA A 300 -7.71 -2.96 10.57
CA ALA A 300 -6.39 -3.33 11.12
C ALA A 300 -6.03 -2.47 12.35
N ASN A 301 -6.32 -1.18 12.32
CA ASN A 301 -6.18 -0.29 13.47
C ASN A 301 -7.07 -0.71 14.65
N GLU A 302 -8.34 -1.01 14.40
CA GLU A 302 -9.29 -1.49 15.40
C GLU A 302 -8.89 -2.85 16.00
N ALA A 303 -8.26 -3.72 15.20
CA ALA A 303 -7.75 -5.01 15.65
C ALA A 303 -6.48 -4.92 16.51
N GLY A 304 -5.79 -3.78 16.48
CA GLY A 304 -4.66 -3.50 17.36
C GLY A 304 -3.74 -2.38 16.90
N GLY A 305 -3.64 -2.15 15.59
CA GLY A 305 -2.80 -1.10 14.99
C GLY A 305 -1.36 -1.11 15.50
N ARG A 306 -0.79 -2.31 15.64
CA ARG A 306 0.54 -2.50 16.24
C ARG A 306 1.69 -2.12 15.32
N ASP A 307 1.48 -2.18 14.02
CA ASP A 307 2.46 -1.82 13.00
C ASP A 307 1.94 -0.72 12.08
N ASN A 308 2.79 -0.25 11.17
CA ASN A 308 2.39 0.53 10.01
C ASN A 308 1.50 -0.30 9.09
N ILE A 309 0.48 0.32 8.49
CA ILE A 309 -0.55 -0.37 7.72
C ILE A 309 -0.67 0.29 6.36
N THR A 310 -0.27 -0.43 5.33
CA THR A 310 -0.36 0.05 3.95
C THR A 310 -1.14 -0.91 3.09
N VAL A 311 -2.09 -0.35 2.33
CA VAL A 311 -3.06 -1.08 1.54
C VAL A 311 -3.24 -0.40 0.19
N VAL A 312 -3.10 -1.14 -0.89
CA VAL A 312 -3.37 -0.71 -2.27
C VAL A 312 -4.43 -1.64 -2.88
N VAL A 313 -5.44 -1.05 -3.50
CA VAL A 313 -6.61 -1.72 -4.08
C VAL A 313 -6.70 -1.37 -5.56
N ILE A 314 -6.64 -2.38 -6.44
CA ILE A 314 -6.70 -2.25 -7.89
C ILE A 314 -7.79 -3.17 -8.45
N PRO A 315 -8.98 -2.64 -8.83
CA PRO A 315 -10.02 -3.43 -9.48
C PRO A 315 -9.60 -3.89 -10.88
N LEU A 316 -9.97 -5.12 -11.24
CA LEU A 316 -9.86 -5.64 -12.60
C LEU A 316 -11.20 -6.22 -13.04
N ARG A 317 -11.66 -5.79 -14.21
CA ARG A 317 -12.81 -6.39 -14.91
C ARG A 317 -12.30 -6.97 -16.23
N PRO A 318 -12.02 -8.28 -16.31
CA PRO A 318 -11.59 -8.92 -17.54
C PRO A 318 -12.61 -8.69 -18.66
N HIS A 319 -12.12 -8.45 -19.88
CA HIS A 319 -12.94 -8.38 -21.06
C HIS A 319 -13.62 -9.74 -21.29
N THR A 320 -14.96 -9.77 -21.28
CA THR A 320 -15.70 -10.96 -21.68
C THR A 320 -15.70 -11.04 -23.21
N PRO A 321 -15.04 -12.03 -23.84
CA PRO A 321 -15.16 -12.19 -25.28
C PRO A 321 -16.62 -12.50 -25.65
N PRO A 322 -17.13 -12.00 -26.78
CA PRO A 322 -18.49 -12.30 -27.22
C PRO A 322 -18.67 -13.81 -27.36
N PRO A 323 -19.86 -14.36 -27.03
CA PRO A 323 -20.10 -15.79 -27.15
C PRO A 323 -19.80 -16.25 -28.57
N ALA A 324 -19.10 -17.37 -28.70
CA ALA A 324 -18.81 -17.97 -30.00
C ALA A 324 -20.12 -18.16 -30.79
N PRO A 325 -20.15 -17.83 -32.10
CA PRO A 325 -21.32 -18.08 -32.91
C PRO A 325 -21.68 -19.57 -32.86
N PRO A 326 -22.98 -19.93 -32.82
CA PRO A 326 -23.39 -21.32 -32.75
C PRO A 326 -22.77 -22.10 -33.90
N THR A 327 -22.09 -23.19 -33.58
CA THR A 327 -21.53 -24.12 -34.56
C THR A 327 -22.66 -24.60 -35.46
N GLN A 328 -22.68 -24.17 -36.72
CA GLN A 328 -23.64 -24.71 -37.69
C GLN A 328 -23.31 -26.18 -37.88
N GLU A 329 -24.16 -27.06 -37.37
CA GLU A 329 -24.09 -28.48 -37.72
C GLU A 329 -24.24 -28.63 -39.24
N PRO A 330 -23.37 -29.41 -39.91
CA PRO A 330 -23.50 -29.61 -41.35
C PRO A 330 -24.85 -30.24 -41.65
N SER A 331 -25.63 -29.59 -42.53
CA SER A 331 -26.90 -30.12 -43.00
C SER A 331 -26.68 -31.51 -43.59
N ARG A 332 -27.29 -32.54 -43.00
CA ARG A 332 -27.36 -33.88 -43.56
C ARG A 332 -28.38 -33.97 -44.69
#